data_AF-A0A1U7NVI3-F1
#
_entry.id   AF-A0A1U7NVI3-F1
#
_cell.length_a   1.000
_cell.length_b   1.000
_cell.length_c   1.000
_cell.angle_alpha   90.00
_cell.angle_beta   90.00
_cell.angle_gamma   90.00
#
_symmetry.space_group_name_H-M   'P 1'
#
loop_
_entity.id
_entity.type
_entity.pdbx_description
1 polymer ?
#
loop_
_entity_poly.entity_id
_entity_poly.type
_entity_poly.pdbx_seq_one_letter_code
_entity_poly.pdbx_strand_id
1 'polypeptide(L)'
;MTRVKEGLERLLEDLEDSGRVELDAGTMGGYFGERPLTDKQMDTVNDALNANGFSVATIYVIYRDVDGYRSFTPPPAPEPLDLSAESIRALSIRQPFVEQILRGEKNIEYRSWQVKEPGPLLLHASDTRAGADAFDDADIAPDTLPYAALVGVVDVVDCLWDEENEEFEWLLAYPRRFSQPIPYKGAASIFRVPIEEIQAALSAPT
;
A
#
# COMPACT_ATOMS: atom_id res chain seq x y z
N MET A 1 6.44 -12.37 6.95
CA MET A 1 7.91 -12.59 6.81
C MET A 1 8.28 -13.95 6.22
N THR A 2 7.45 -14.98 6.36
CA THR A 2 7.73 -16.36 5.94
C THR A 2 7.88 -16.51 4.42
N ARG A 3 7.00 -15.88 3.64
CA ARG A 3 6.97 -15.95 2.16
C ARG A 3 8.25 -15.51 1.47
N VAL A 4 8.87 -14.41 1.92
CA VAL A 4 10.12 -13.90 1.31
C VAL A 4 11.27 -14.86 1.58
N LYS A 5 11.31 -15.42 2.79
CA LYS A 5 12.34 -16.38 3.19
C LYS A 5 12.23 -17.67 2.36
N GLU A 6 11.04 -18.23 2.25
CA GLU A 6 10.78 -19.45 1.48
C GLU A 6 11.03 -19.26 -0.03
N GLY A 7 10.66 -18.10 -0.57
CA GLY A 7 10.95 -17.76 -1.97
C GLY A 7 12.44 -17.61 -2.24
N LEU A 8 13.16 -17.01 -1.30
CA LEU A 8 14.61 -16.81 -1.40
C LEU A 8 15.39 -18.12 -1.30
N GLU A 9 15.00 -19.04 -0.40
CA GLU A 9 15.63 -20.36 -0.27
C GLU A 9 15.56 -21.11 -1.61
N ARG A 10 14.38 -21.18 -2.22
CA ARG A 10 14.18 -21.81 -3.54
C ARG A 10 14.93 -21.13 -4.67
N LEU A 11 14.97 -19.80 -4.67
CA LEU A 11 15.73 -19.06 -5.68
C LEU A 11 17.23 -19.36 -5.59
N LEU A 12 17.78 -19.45 -4.37
CA LEU A 12 19.19 -19.76 -4.16
C LEU A 12 19.50 -21.20 -4.61
N GLU A 13 18.63 -22.16 -4.32
CA GLU A 13 18.78 -23.55 -4.80
C GLU A 13 18.84 -23.60 -6.34
N ASP A 14 17.91 -22.95 -7.04
CA ASP A 14 17.89 -22.94 -8.51
C ASP A 14 19.11 -22.19 -9.11
N LEU A 15 19.64 -21.19 -8.41
CA LEU A 15 20.84 -20.46 -8.80
C LEU A 15 22.12 -21.27 -8.60
N GLU A 16 22.22 -22.09 -7.55
CA GLU A 16 23.33 -23.01 -7.32
C GLU A 16 23.42 -24.06 -8.44
N ASP A 17 22.28 -24.55 -8.92
CA ASP A 17 22.20 -25.57 -9.97
C ASP A 17 22.50 -25.00 -11.38
N SER A 18 22.08 -23.76 -11.66
CA SER A 18 22.12 -23.17 -13.01
C SER A 18 23.25 -22.16 -13.24
N GLY A 19 23.78 -21.56 -12.18
CA GLY A 19 24.76 -20.46 -12.22
C GLY A 19 24.20 -19.12 -12.71
N ARG A 20 22.94 -19.08 -13.19
CA ARG A 20 22.20 -17.88 -13.59
C ARG A 20 20.71 -18.18 -13.69
N VAL A 21 19.89 -17.31 -13.10
CA VAL A 21 18.44 -17.27 -13.31
C VAL A 21 18.04 -15.90 -13.86
N GLU A 22 17.11 -15.87 -14.81
CA GLU A 22 16.47 -14.65 -15.31
C GLU A 22 15.14 -14.48 -14.60
N LEU A 23 14.99 -13.38 -13.86
CA LEU A 23 13.84 -13.12 -12.99
C LEU A 23 12.88 -12.12 -13.62
N ASP A 24 12.07 -12.58 -14.57
CA ASP A 24 10.92 -11.82 -15.04
C ASP A 24 9.79 -11.79 -14.00
N ALA A 25 8.75 -10.99 -14.23
CA ALA A 25 7.65 -10.83 -13.28
C ALA A 25 6.92 -12.15 -12.96
N GLY A 26 6.77 -13.04 -13.94
CA GLY A 26 6.14 -14.35 -13.73
C GLY A 26 7.02 -15.29 -12.89
N THR A 27 8.32 -15.27 -13.16
CA THR A 27 9.33 -16.03 -12.41
C THR A 27 9.44 -15.52 -10.98
N MET A 28 9.44 -14.20 -10.78
CA MET A 28 9.35 -13.57 -9.46
C MET A 28 8.06 -13.97 -8.73
N GLY A 29 6.93 -14.01 -9.42
CA GLY A 29 5.66 -14.51 -8.88
C GLY A 29 5.72 -15.97 -8.46
N GLY A 30 6.45 -16.81 -9.20
CA GLY A 30 6.71 -18.20 -8.84
C GLY A 30 7.47 -18.32 -7.52
N TYR A 31 8.58 -17.59 -7.34
CA TYR A 31 9.38 -17.63 -6.11
C TYR A 31 8.70 -16.98 -4.93
N PHE A 32 8.25 -15.75 -5.14
CA PHE A 32 7.88 -14.86 -4.09
C PHE A 32 6.39 -14.64 -4.03
N GLY A 33 5.54 -15.39 -4.75
CA GLY A 33 4.08 -15.27 -4.84
C GLY A 33 3.61 -14.09 -5.70
N GLU A 34 2.31 -14.05 -6.03
CA GLU A 34 1.74 -13.10 -7.00
C GLU A 34 1.76 -11.62 -6.55
N ARG A 35 1.88 -11.34 -5.25
CA ARG A 35 2.00 -9.95 -4.76
C ARG A 35 3.43 -9.41 -4.87
N PRO A 36 3.60 -8.11 -5.16
CA PRO A 36 4.91 -7.47 -5.14
C PRO A 36 5.65 -7.62 -3.83
N LEU A 37 6.97 -7.77 -3.94
CA LEU A 37 7.85 -7.52 -2.82
C LEU A 37 7.96 -6.01 -2.63
N THR A 38 7.72 -5.54 -1.40
CA THR A 38 8.01 -4.16 -0.99
C THR A 38 9.50 -3.83 -1.20
N ASP A 39 9.85 -2.54 -1.29
CA ASP A 39 11.25 -2.10 -1.43
C ASP A 39 12.17 -2.74 -0.38
N LYS A 40 11.72 -2.80 0.89
CA LYS A 40 12.47 -3.43 1.98
C LYS A 40 12.67 -4.94 1.78
N GLN A 41 11.67 -5.63 1.25
CA GLN A 41 11.78 -7.05 0.94
C GLN A 41 12.68 -7.26 -0.29
N MET A 42 12.64 -6.36 -1.26
CA MET A 42 13.53 -6.36 -2.41
C MET A 42 14.98 -6.12 -2.00
N ASP A 43 15.23 -5.16 -1.10
CA ASP A 43 16.55 -4.95 -0.48
C ASP A 43 17.01 -6.22 0.24
N THR A 44 16.12 -6.89 0.97
CA THR A 44 16.44 -8.16 1.64
C THR A 44 16.84 -9.25 0.64
N VAL A 45 16.13 -9.36 -0.49
CA VAL A 45 16.47 -10.31 -1.56
C VAL A 45 17.81 -9.95 -2.21
N ASN A 46 18.03 -8.68 -2.52
CA ASN A 46 19.27 -8.19 -3.11
C ASN A 46 20.48 -8.44 -2.20
N ASP A 47 20.36 -8.11 -0.91
CA ASP A 47 21.40 -8.34 0.10
C ASP A 47 21.74 -9.82 0.21
N ALA A 48 20.73 -10.68 0.21
CA ALA A 48 20.93 -12.13 0.27
C ALA A 48 21.60 -12.69 -0.99
N LEU A 49 21.20 -12.24 -2.18
CA LEU A 49 21.85 -12.64 -3.44
C LEU A 49 23.31 -12.19 -3.48
N ASN A 50 23.59 -10.95 -3.07
CA ASN A 50 24.94 -10.43 -2.97
C ASN A 50 25.79 -11.21 -1.95
N ALA A 51 25.23 -11.55 -0.79
CA ALA A 51 25.91 -12.33 0.24
C ALA A 51 26.29 -13.75 -0.22
N ASN A 52 25.53 -14.31 -1.17
CA ASN A 52 25.80 -15.61 -1.80
C ASN A 52 26.63 -15.51 -3.10
N GLY A 53 27.20 -14.33 -3.39
CA GLY A 53 28.14 -14.15 -4.50
C GLY A 53 27.48 -13.95 -5.87
N PHE A 54 26.16 -13.71 -5.91
CA PHE A 54 25.45 -13.40 -7.15
C PHE A 54 25.46 -11.90 -7.42
N SER A 55 25.82 -11.49 -8.64
CA SER A 55 25.78 -10.10 -9.07
C SER A 55 24.42 -9.76 -9.66
N VAL A 56 23.65 -8.89 -9.01
CA VAL A 56 22.36 -8.41 -9.50
C VAL A 56 22.58 -7.28 -10.50
N ALA A 57 22.44 -7.56 -11.80
CA ALA A 57 22.80 -6.60 -12.86
C ALA A 57 21.83 -5.40 -12.94
N THR A 58 20.52 -5.62 -12.85
CA THR A 58 19.48 -4.63 -12.54
C THR A 58 18.14 -5.40 -12.43
N ILE A 59 17.51 -5.44 -11.26
CA ILE A 59 16.12 -5.93 -11.15
C ILE A 59 15.21 -4.72 -11.38
N TYR A 60 14.66 -4.60 -12.59
CA TYR A 60 13.39 -3.91 -12.77
C TYR A 60 12.32 -4.98 -12.67
N VAL A 61 11.76 -5.24 -11.48
CA VAL A 61 10.46 -5.91 -11.47
C VAL A 61 9.48 -4.91 -12.05
N ILE A 62 9.25 -5.01 -13.36
CA ILE A 62 8.12 -4.35 -14.01
C ILE A 62 6.91 -5.14 -13.52
N TYR A 63 6.41 -4.78 -12.33
CA TYR A 63 5.14 -5.24 -11.83
C TYR A 63 4.09 -4.75 -12.83
N ARG A 64 3.81 -5.56 -13.85
CA ARG A 64 2.58 -5.39 -14.62
C ARG A 64 1.46 -5.73 -13.66
N ASP A 65 0.74 -4.69 -13.24
CA ASP A 65 -0.65 -4.74 -12.80
C ASP A 65 -1.00 -5.96 -11.94
N VAL A 66 -0.36 -6.06 -10.79
CA VAL A 66 -0.85 -6.92 -9.71
C VAL A 66 -2.10 -6.28 -9.10
N ASP A 67 -3.10 -7.07 -8.74
CA ASP A 67 -4.37 -6.55 -8.22
C ASP A 67 -4.13 -5.58 -7.05
N GLY A 68 -4.69 -4.37 -7.18
CA GLY A 68 -4.54 -3.29 -6.22
C GLY A 68 -3.21 -2.52 -6.24
N TYR A 69 -2.30 -2.79 -7.18
CA TYR A 69 -1.06 -2.02 -7.33
C TYR A 69 -0.69 -1.69 -8.79
N ARG A 70 -0.42 -0.41 -9.05
CA ARG A 70 0.02 0.14 -10.35
C ARG A 70 1.43 0.70 -10.26
N SER A 71 2.23 0.48 -11.30
CA SER A 71 3.49 1.20 -11.49
C SER A 71 3.21 2.56 -12.12
N PHE A 72 3.47 3.65 -11.39
CA PHE A 72 3.38 5.02 -11.89
C PHE A 72 4.48 5.89 -11.29
N THR A 73 4.79 7.00 -11.95
CA THR A 73 5.72 8.01 -11.41
C THR A 73 4.94 8.96 -10.51
N PRO A 74 5.12 8.92 -9.17
CA PRO A 74 4.47 9.89 -8.30
C PRO A 74 5.04 11.31 -8.58
N PRO A 75 4.38 12.36 -8.07
CA PRO A 75 4.98 13.69 -7.97
C PRO A 75 6.38 13.66 -7.30
N PRO A 76 7.15 14.76 -7.29
CA PRO A 76 8.48 14.76 -6.65
C PRO A 76 8.42 14.83 -5.11
N ALA A 77 7.30 15.26 -4.54
CA ALA A 77 7.08 15.37 -3.09
C ALA A 77 5.58 15.24 -2.77
N PRO A 78 5.22 14.83 -1.54
CA PRO A 78 3.83 14.84 -1.10
C PRO A 78 3.25 16.25 -1.09
N GLU A 79 1.96 16.36 -1.38
CA GLU A 79 1.24 17.61 -1.21
C GLU A 79 1.14 17.96 0.29
N PRO A 80 1.41 19.22 0.66
CA PRO A 80 1.29 19.67 2.03
C PRO A 80 -0.17 19.67 2.44
N LEU A 81 -0.42 19.25 3.67
CA LEU A 81 -1.76 19.31 4.26
C LEU A 81 -2.09 20.78 4.59
N ASP A 82 -3.21 21.31 4.07
CA ASP A 82 -3.65 22.66 4.39
C ASP A 82 -4.23 22.71 5.82
N LEU A 83 -3.36 23.02 6.78
CA LEU A 83 -3.72 23.15 8.20
C LEU A 83 -4.50 24.43 8.52
N SER A 84 -4.68 25.32 7.54
CA SER A 84 -5.50 26.54 7.69
C SER A 84 -6.95 26.34 7.25
N ALA A 85 -7.26 25.23 6.58
CA ALA A 85 -8.61 24.87 6.18
C ALA A 85 -9.50 24.54 7.40
N GLU A 86 -10.80 24.78 7.27
CA GLU A 86 -11.79 24.38 8.30
C GLU A 86 -11.82 22.86 8.50
N SER A 87 -11.66 22.11 7.41
CA SER A 87 -11.74 20.66 7.42
C SER A 87 -10.94 20.02 6.29
N ILE A 88 -10.58 18.77 6.49
CA ILE A 88 -9.85 17.93 5.53
C ILE A 88 -10.73 16.78 5.07
N ARG A 89 -10.62 16.42 3.80
CA ARG A 89 -11.36 15.30 3.23
C ARG A 89 -10.80 13.98 3.77
N ALA A 90 -11.71 13.05 4.00
CA ALA A 90 -11.39 11.71 4.48
C ALA A 90 -12.19 10.67 3.69
N LEU A 91 -11.63 9.46 3.60
CA LEU A 91 -12.28 8.31 3.02
C LEU A 91 -12.22 7.13 3.99
N SER A 92 -13.37 6.51 4.19
CA SER A 92 -13.48 5.28 4.97
C SER A 92 -13.19 4.08 4.08
N ILE A 93 -12.18 3.30 4.45
CA ILE A 93 -11.70 2.11 3.74
C ILE A 93 -11.70 0.95 4.74
N ARG A 94 -12.17 -0.22 4.31
CA ARG A 94 -12.23 -1.41 5.18
C ARG A 94 -10.83 -1.97 5.43
N GLN A 95 -10.64 -2.57 6.60
CA GLN A 95 -9.49 -3.45 6.80
C GLN A 95 -9.65 -4.75 5.99
N PRO A 96 -8.55 -5.35 5.48
CA PRO A 96 -7.15 -4.91 5.67
C PRO A 96 -6.66 -3.86 4.65
N PHE A 97 -7.49 -3.45 3.69
CA PHE A 97 -7.05 -2.62 2.56
C PHE A 97 -6.43 -1.28 2.97
N VAL A 98 -7.00 -0.59 3.97
CA VAL A 98 -6.41 0.67 4.48
C VAL A 98 -5.02 0.46 5.11
N GLU A 99 -4.83 -0.68 5.78
CA GLU A 99 -3.54 -1.05 6.36
C GLU A 99 -2.53 -1.39 5.27
N GLN A 100 -2.94 -2.10 4.22
CA GLN A 100 -2.09 -2.39 3.05
C GLN A 100 -1.66 -1.10 2.34
N ILE A 101 -2.54 -0.11 2.22
CA ILE A 101 -2.20 1.23 1.71
C ILE A 101 -1.12 1.86 2.59
N LEU A 102 -1.33 1.88 3.91
CA LEU A 102 -0.38 2.48 4.84
C LEU A 102 0.98 1.75 4.92
N ARG A 103 1.04 0.48 4.52
CA ARG A 103 2.28 -0.30 4.39
C ARG A 103 2.96 -0.16 3.03
N GLY A 104 2.30 0.48 2.06
CA GLY A 104 2.76 0.55 0.68
C GLY A 104 2.59 -0.74 -0.11
N GLU A 105 1.80 -1.70 0.40
CA GLU A 105 1.48 -2.97 -0.26
C GLU A 105 0.37 -2.80 -1.31
N LYS A 106 -0.46 -1.77 -1.17
CA LYS A 106 -1.56 -1.39 -2.07
C LYS A 106 -1.44 0.10 -2.40
N ASN A 107 -1.50 0.47 -3.68
CA ASN A 107 -1.43 1.88 -4.09
C ASN A 107 -2.58 2.31 -5.02
N ILE A 108 -3.61 1.47 -5.11
CA ILE A 108 -4.87 1.77 -5.79
C ILE A 108 -6.00 1.70 -4.77
N GLU A 109 -6.92 2.66 -4.79
CA GLU A 109 -8.25 2.52 -4.19
C GLU A 109 -9.31 2.42 -5.30
N TYR A 110 -10.11 1.35 -5.29
CA TYR A 110 -11.17 1.13 -6.27
C TYR A 110 -12.48 1.78 -5.83
N ARG A 111 -13.14 2.51 -6.74
CA ARG A 111 -14.44 3.13 -6.50
C ARG A 111 -15.29 3.13 -7.77
N SER A 112 -16.59 2.93 -7.63
CA SER A 112 -17.56 3.11 -8.71
C SER A 112 -17.74 4.56 -9.17
N TRP A 113 -16.92 5.51 -8.71
CA TRP A 113 -17.03 6.93 -9.01
C TRP A 113 -15.65 7.62 -9.00
N GLN A 114 -15.52 8.60 -9.88
CA GLN A 114 -14.28 9.35 -10.07
C GLN A 114 -14.04 10.34 -8.93
N VAL A 115 -12.81 10.40 -8.42
CA VAL A 115 -12.38 11.50 -7.53
C VAL A 115 -12.41 12.82 -8.29
N LYS A 116 -13.09 13.83 -7.73
CA LYS A 116 -13.21 15.16 -8.36
C LYS A 116 -12.05 16.09 -8.02
N GLU A 117 -11.45 15.90 -6.86
CA GLU A 117 -10.41 16.74 -6.30
C GLU A 117 -9.25 15.81 -5.88
N PRO A 118 -8.21 15.63 -6.69
CA PRO A 118 -6.97 14.97 -6.28
C PRO A 118 -6.28 15.72 -5.11
N GLY A 119 -5.24 15.13 -4.52
CA GLY A 119 -4.48 15.71 -3.41
C GLY A 119 -4.66 14.95 -2.08
N PRO A 120 -4.30 15.58 -0.95
CA PRO A 120 -4.28 14.92 0.36
C PRO A 120 -5.66 14.42 0.80
N LEU A 121 -5.68 13.19 1.31
CA LEU A 121 -6.87 12.50 1.78
C LEU A 121 -6.57 11.77 3.08
N LEU A 122 -7.34 12.07 4.13
CA LEU A 122 -7.28 11.32 5.37
C LEU A 122 -7.80 9.90 5.15
N LEU A 123 -7.07 8.93 5.68
CA LEU A 123 -7.46 7.53 5.69
C LEU A 123 -8.18 7.21 7.00
N HIS A 124 -9.41 6.72 6.88
CA HIS A 124 -10.20 6.22 8.00
C HIS A 124 -10.37 4.70 7.89
N ALA A 125 -10.01 3.97 8.95
CA ALA A 125 -10.30 2.56 9.08
C ALA A 125 -11.78 2.35 9.40
N SER A 126 -12.53 1.83 8.43
CA SER A 126 -13.97 1.62 8.54
C SER A 126 -14.34 0.74 9.74
N ASP A 127 -15.48 1.02 10.38
CA ASP A 127 -16.06 0.14 11.41
C ASP A 127 -16.68 -1.14 10.81
N THR A 128 -17.07 -1.10 9.53
CA THR A 128 -17.57 -2.27 8.83
C THR A 128 -16.42 -3.25 8.54
N ARG A 129 -16.51 -4.45 9.13
CA ARG A 129 -15.56 -5.55 8.91
C ARG A 129 -15.70 -6.11 7.48
N ALA A 130 -14.57 -6.35 6.82
CA ALA A 130 -14.54 -7.19 5.62
C ALA A 130 -14.73 -8.67 6.00
N GLY A 131 -14.99 -9.51 5.01
CA GLY A 131 -14.99 -10.96 5.20
C GLY A 131 -13.60 -11.47 5.61
N ALA A 132 -13.56 -12.69 6.18
CA ALA A 132 -12.30 -13.30 6.60
C ALA A 132 -11.33 -13.53 5.43
N ASP A 133 -11.89 -13.84 4.26
CA ASP A 133 -11.21 -14.01 2.97
C ASP A 133 -10.37 -12.79 2.57
N ALA A 134 -10.80 -11.58 2.93
CA ALA A 134 -10.02 -10.36 2.66
C ALA A 134 -8.64 -10.37 3.36
N PHE A 135 -8.46 -11.18 4.40
CA PHE A 135 -7.22 -11.30 5.16
C PHE A 135 -6.38 -12.52 4.79
N ASP A 136 -6.87 -13.45 3.97
CA ASP A 136 -6.20 -14.74 3.71
C ASP A 136 -4.76 -14.54 3.19
N ASP A 137 -4.56 -13.49 2.39
CA ASP A 137 -3.27 -13.15 1.83
C ASP A 137 -2.55 -12.02 2.59
N ALA A 138 -3.19 -11.43 3.60
CA ALA A 138 -2.61 -10.40 4.44
C ALA A 138 -1.89 -11.07 5.63
N ASP A 139 -0.59 -10.82 5.78
CA ASP A 139 0.18 -11.26 6.96
C ASP A 139 -0.15 -10.38 8.18
N ILE A 140 -1.44 -10.29 8.53
CA ILE A 140 -2.04 -9.32 9.46
C ILE A 140 -3.21 -9.96 10.19
N ALA A 141 -3.11 -10.04 11.52
CA ALA A 141 -4.22 -10.49 12.36
C ALA A 141 -5.29 -9.38 12.45
N PRO A 142 -6.57 -9.64 12.10
CA PRO A 142 -7.63 -8.63 12.12
C PRO A 142 -7.78 -7.91 13.46
N ASP A 143 -7.59 -8.61 14.56
CA ASP A 143 -7.75 -8.09 15.92
C ASP A 143 -6.63 -7.14 16.35
N THR A 144 -5.55 -7.05 15.57
CA THR A 144 -4.43 -6.13 15.84
C THR A 144 -4.62 -4.76 15.18
N LEU A 145 -5.64 -4.61 14.34
CA LEU A 145 -5.86 -3.40 13.55
C LEU A 145 -6.83 -2.42 14.22
N PRO A 146 -6.62 -1.11 14.04
CA PRO A 146 -7.61 -0.11 14.44
C PRO A 146 -8.83 -0.14 13.51
N TYR A 147 -9.99 0.16 14.10
CA TYR A 147 -11.29 0.33 13.43
C TYR A 147 -11.96 1.59 13.98
N ALA A 148 -12.88 2.18 13.20
CA ALA A 148 -13.57 3.43 13.54
C ALA A 148 -12.59 4.57 13.95
N ALA A 149 -11.51 4.71 13.18
CA ALA A 149 -10.45 5.66 13.49
C ALA A 149 -9.78 6.23 12.25
N LEU A 150 -9.31 7.48 12.33
CA LEU A 150 -8.35 8.05 11.38
C LEU A 150 -6.98 7.45 11.66
N VAL A 151 -6.31 6.98 10.61
CA VAL A 151 -5.09 6.17 10.72
C VAL A 151 -3.89 6.75 9.97
N GLY A 152 -4.12 7.75 9.12
CA GLY A 152 -3.06 8.42 8.38
C GLY A 152 -3.60 9.30 7.25
N VAL A 153 -2.70 9.66 6.35
CA VAL A 153 -2.97 10.45 5.14
C VAL A 153 -2.34 9.73 3.95
N VAL A 154 -2.96 9.87 2.78
CA VAL A 154 -2.37 9.52 1.49
C VAL A 154 -2.65 10.63 0.49
N ASP A 155 -1.90 10.69 -0.60
CA ASP A 155 -2.16 11.61 -1.70
C ASP A 155 -2.82 10.85 -2.83
N VAL A 156 -4.00 11.30 -3.26
CA VAL A 156 -4.61 10.82 -4.51
C VAL A 156 -3.97 11.60 -5.65
N VAL A 157 -3.17 10.93 -6.48
CA VAL A 157 -2.33 11.59 -7.50
C VAL A 157 -2.89 11.47 -8.91
N ASP A 158 -3.71 10.46 -9.17
CA ASP A 158 -4.39 10.28 -10.45
C ASP A 158 -5.65 9.42 -10.28
N CYS A 159 -6.48 9.34 -11.33
CA CYS A 159 -7.68 8.51 -11.36
C CYS A 159 -7.86 7.91 -12.76
N LEU A 160 -7.69 6.60 -12.86
CA LEU A 160 -7.84 5.86 -14.11
C LEU A 160 -9.19 5.14 -14.13
N TRP A 161 -9.72 4.91 -15.33
CA TRP A 161 -10.88 4.04 -15.53
C TRP A 161 -10.38 2.63 -15.85
N ASP A 162 -10.83 1.65 -15.07
CA ASP A 162 -10.60 0.24 -15.33
C ASP A 162 -11.79 -0.34 -16.11
N GLU A 163 -11.57 -0.62 -17.40
CA GLU A 163 -12.59 -1.19 -18.27
C GLU A 163 -12.97 -2.63 -17.90
N GLU A 164 -12.09 -3.39 -17.25
CA GLU A 164 -12.34 -4.79 -16.91
C GLU A 164 -13.27 -4.90 -15.70
N ASN A 165 -13.00 -4.10 -14.66
CA ASN A 165 -13.77 -4.11 -13.43
C ASN A 165 -14.93 -3.11 -13.41
N GLU A 166 -15.03 -2.23 -14.42
CA GLU A 166 -16.00 -1.12 -14.48
C GLU A 166 -15.93 -0.20 -13.26
N GLU A 167 -14.71 0.07 -12.77
CA GLU A 167 -14.44 0.92 -11.61
C GLU A 167 -13.36 1.96 -11.91
N PHE A 168 -13.29 2.99 -11.07
CA PHE A 168 -12.20 3.96 -11.06
C PHE A 168 -11.10 3.51 -10.11
N GLU A 169 -9.87 3.50 -10.61
CA GLU A 169 -8.65 3.29 -9.87
C GLU A 169 -8.08 4.64 -9.41
N TRP A 170 -8.18 4.94 -8.13
CA TRP A 170 -7.54 6.11 -7.56
C TRP A 170 -6.09 5.75 -7.23
N LEU A 171 -5.14 6.38 -7.92
CA LEU A 171 -3.72 6.13 -7.69
C LEU A 171 -3.27 6.89 -6.44
N LEU A 172 -2.62 6.17 -5.54
CA LEU A 172 -2.29 6.64 -4.19
C LEU A 172 -0.78 6.71 -4.00
N ALA A 173 -0.28 7.87 -3.60
CA ALA A 173 1.13 8.08 -3.27
C ALA A 173 1.30 8.56 -1.82
N TYR A 174 2.52 8.42 -1.29
CA TYR A 174 2.92 8.98 0.01
C TYR A 174 2.00 8.61 1.18
N PRO A 175 1.82 7.30 1.48
CA PRO A 175 1.14 6.91 2.71
C PRO A 175 1.91 7.43 3.93
N ARG A 176 1.21 8.17 4.78
CA ARG A 176 1.72 8.82 6.00
C ARG A 176 0.88 8.37 7.18
N ARG A 177 1.38 7.38 7.94
CA ARG A 177 0.67 6.81 9.10
C ARG A 177 0.71 7.77 10.29
N PHE A 178 -0.40 7.88 11.02
CA PHE A 178 -0.41 8.56 12.31
C PHE A 178 0.25 7.72 13.40
N SER A 179 0.97 8.39 14.31
CA SER A 179 1.63 7.73 15.44
C SER A 179 0.65 6.99 16.36
N GLN A 180 -0.58 7.50 16.47
CA GLN A 180 -1.71 6.86 17.14
C GLN A 180 -2.98 7.03 16.29
N PRO A 181 -3.83 5.99 16.17
CA PRO A 181 -5.15 6.14 15.56
C PRO A 181 -6.01 7.13 16.34
N ILE A 182 -6.77 7.97 15.64
CA ILE A 182 -7.69 8.94 16.24
C ILE A 182 -9.11 8.40 16.12
N PRO A 183 -9.79 8.05 17.23
CA PRO A 183 -11.18 7.59 17.16
C PRO A 183 -12.06 8.62 16.44
N TYR A 184 -12.74 8.19 15.39
CA TYR A 184 -13.56 9.08 14.58
C TYR A 184 -14.67 8.29 13.89
N LYS A 185 -15.86 8.87 13.78
CA LYS A 185 -16.96 8.20 13.09
C LYS A 185 -16.84 8.41 11.58
N GLY A 186 -16.60 7.33 10.84
CA GLY A 186 -16.59 7.35 9.38
C GLY A 186 -17.98 7.55 8.75
N ALA A 187 -17.99 7.77 7.43
CA ALA A 187 -19.21 7.88 6.63
C ALA A 187 -19.08 7.13 5.30
N ALA A 188 -20.21 6.91 4.63
CA ALA A 188 -20.23 6.49 3.23
C ALA A 188 -19.84 7.68 2.35
N SER A 189 -19.01 7.44 1.31
CA SER A 189 -18.37 8.46 0.45
C SER A 189 -17.32 9.34 1.15
N ILE A 190 -16.76 10.33 0.44
CA ILE A 190 -15.85 11.32 1.03
C ILE A 190 -16.61 12.13 2.08
N PHE A 191 -16.01 12.26 3.26
CA PHE A 191 -16.50 13.13 4.33
C PHE A 191 -15.43 14.14 4.74
N ARG A 192 -15.82 15.12 5.56
CA ARG A 192 -14.93 16.18 6.04
C ARG A 192 -14.67 16.02 7.53
N VAL A 193 -13.41 16.11 7.92
CA VAL A 193 -12.91 16.03 9.29
C VAL A 193 -12.44 17.42 9.69
N PRO A 194 -12.98 18.03 10.76
CA PRO A 194 -12.50 19.31 11.27
C PRO A 194 -11.00 19.28 11.58
N ILE A 195 -10.27 20.36 11.27
CA ILE A 195 -8.81 20.37 11.43
C ILE A 195 -8.37 20.16 12.90
N GLU A 196 -9.17 20.63 13.85
CA GLU A 196 -8.93 20.50 15.29
C GLU A 196 -8.86 19.03 15.77
N GLU A 197 -9.58 18.13 15.10
CA GLU A 197 -9.57 16.69 15.41
C GLU A 197 -8.23 16.02 15.09
N ILE A 198 -7.48 16.57 14.12
CA ILE A 198 -6.21 16.01 13.67
C ILE A 198 -5.00 16.83 14.12
N GLN A 199 -5.18 18.09 14.52
CA GLN A 199 -4.09 18.98 14.95
C GLN A 199 -3.25 18.40 16.08
N ALA A 200 -3.89 17.76 17.07
CA ALA A 200 -3.17 17.12 18.18
C ALA A 200 -2.29 15.95 17.70
N ALA A 201 -2.76 15.16 16.72
CA ALA A 201 -2.01 14.04 16.17
C ALA A 201 -0.86 14.48 15.25
N LEU A 202 -1.01 15.61 14.56
CA LEU A 202 0.03 16.19 13.70
C LEU A 202 1.11 16.95 14.49
N SER A 203 0.82 17.35 15.74
CA SER A 203 1.74 18.11 16.60
C SER A 203 2.56 17.22 17.54
N ALA A 204 2.26 15.91 17.62
CA ALA A 204 3.02 14.97 18.43
C ALA A 204 4.35 14.65 17.74
N PRO A 205 5.52 14.85 18.39
CA PRO A 205 6.80 14.45 17.80
C PRO A 205 6.82 12.94 17.60
N THR A 206 7.20 12.51 16.39
CA THR A 206 7.47 11.12 16.02
C THR A 206 8.68 10.57 16.76
#